data_AF-A0A8B3C208-F1
#
_entry.id   AF-A0A8B3C208-F1
#
_cell.length_a   1.000
_cell.length_b   1.000
_cell.length_c   1.000
_cell.angle_alpha   90.00
_cell.angle_beta   90.00
_cell.angle_gamma   90.00
#
_symmetry.space_group_name_H-M   'P 1'
#
loop_
_entity.id
_entity.type
_entity.pdbx_description
1 polymer ?
#
loop_
_entity_poly.entity_id
_entity_poly.type
_entity_poly.pdbx_seq_one_letter_code
_entity_poly.pdbx_strand_id
1 'polypeptide(L)'
;MAANDSVMIYVYLYKNQIDIYDVKDFRLKRRIVGVYKPQKPAFRDEELYYLGVIPGDKYFYALFKGARTEKGENRSNTIEVYDYDGNPVALYRFDIPPLYFYPDEKNNCIYATHPSCIDTLLRYDL
;
A
#
# COMPACT_ATOMS: atom_id res chain seq x y z
N MET A 1 6.90 -5.17 -0.68
CA MET A 1 8.17 -4.50 -0.27
C MET A 1 8.59 -3.59 -1.40
N ALA A 2 9.17 -2.44 -1.07
CA ALA A 2 9.77 -1.50 -2.02
C ALA A 2 11.10 -1.02 -1.45
N ALA A 3 12.01 -0.53 -2.30
CA ALA A 3 13.27 0.05 -1.86
C ALA A 3 13.68 1.17 -2.82
N ASN A 4 14.45 2.13 -2.30
CA ASN A 4 15.20 3.11 -3.06
C ASN A 4 16.64 3.18 -2.49
N ASP A 5 17.43 4.16 -2.94
CA ASP A 5 18.84 4.30 -2.55
C ASP A 5 19.06 4.63 -1.06
N SER A 6 18.01 4.97 -0.32
CA SER A 6 18.11 5.40 1.09
C SER A 6 17.35 4.50 2.06
N VAL A 7 16.19 3.97 1.66
CA VAL A 7 15.32 3.18 2.54
C VAL A 7 14.69 1.98 1.86
N MET A 8 14.43 0.94 2.67
CA MET A 8 13.62 -0.21 2.32
C MET A 8 12.30 -0.15 3.10
N ILE A 9 11.18 -0.26 2.39
CA ILE A 9 9.83 -0.20 2.94
C ILE A 9 9.21 -1.59 2.90
N TYR A 10 8.81 -2.06 4.07
CA TYR A 10 8.18 -3.35 4.25
C TYR A 10 6.77 -3.20 4.80
N VAL A 11 5.80 -3.71 4.05
CA VAL A 11 4.39 -3.73 4.43
C VAL A 11 3.97 -5.15 4.73
N TYR A 12 3.03 -5.32 5.66
CA TYR A 12 2.63 -6.64 6.14
C TYR A 12 1.23 -7.01 5.66
N LEU A 13 1.09 -8.24 5.16
CA LEU A 13 -0.21 -8.80 4.79
C LEU A 13 -1.10 -9.00 6.03
N TYR A 14 -0.55 -9.47 7.14
CA TYR A 14 -1.33 -9.96 8.31
C TYR A 14 -1.43 -8.97 9.48
N LYS A 15 -0.87 -7.76 9.36
CA LYS A 15 -0.98 -6.72 10.39
C LYS A 15 -0.96 -5.33 9.77
N ASN A 16 -1.64 -4.39 10.43
CA ASN A 16 -1.63 -2.98 10.04
C ASN A 16 -0.30 -2.32 10.45
N GLN A 17 0.78 -2.63 9.74
CA GLN A 17 2.09 -2.10 10.01
C GLN A 17 2.87 -1.84 8.72
N ILE A 18 3.67 -0.77 8.74
CA ILE A 18 4.71 -0.49 7.75
C ILE A 18 6.01 -0.26 8.51
N ASP A 19 7.07 -0.97 8.13
CA ASP A 19 8.41 -0.78 8.67
C ASP A 19 9.31 -0.17 7.58
N ILE A 20 10.04 0.88 7.95
CA ILE A 20 10.99 1.59 7.10
C ILE A 20 12.39 1.35 7.67
N TYR A 21 13.25 0.75 6.87
CA TYR A 21 14.63 0.41 7.21
C TYR A 21 15.60 1.29 6.45
N ASP A 22 16.72 1.64 7.07
CA ASP A 22 17.86 2.23 6.35
C ASP A 22 18.53 1.14 5.51
N VAL A 23 18.85 1.41 4.24
CA VAL A 23 19.49 0.39 3.38
C VAL A 23 20.98 0.21 3.69
N LYS A 24 21.63 1.16 4.37
CA LYS A 24 23.06 1.10 4.66
C LYS A 24 23.39 0.06 5.72
N ASP A 25 22.56 -0.03 6.76
CA ASP A 25 22.79 -0.91 7.91
C ASP A 25 21.59 -1.79 8.28
N PHE A 26 20.51 -1.74 7.49
CA PHE A 26 19.26 -2.48 7.70
C PHE A 26 18.61 -2.26 9.07
N ARG A 27 18.91 -1.15 9.74
CA ARG A 27 18.25 -0.78 10.99
C ARG A 27 16.88 -0.17 10.72
N LEU A 28 15.93 -0.49 11.59
CA LEU A 28 14.59 0.09 11.56
C LEU A 28 14.66 1.58 11.88
N LYS A 29 14.40 2.44 10.89
CA LYS A 29 14.31 3.90 11.07
C LYS A 29 12.96 4.31 11.65
N ARG A 30 11.88 3.73 11.12
CA ARG A 30 10.51 4.11 11.48
C ARG A 30 9.57 2.91 11.40
N ARG A 31 8.61 2.88 12.30
CA ARG A 31 7.49 1.94 12.31
C ARG A 31 6.19 2.70 12.39
N ILE A 32 5.30 2.43 11.45
CA ILE A 32 3.94 2.97 11.39
C ILE A 32 3.02 1.82 11.78
N VAL A 33 2.21 2.00 12.83
CA VAL A 33 1.31 0.97 13.36
C VAL A 33 -0.09 1.52 13.41
N GLY A 34 -0.99 0.89 12.66
CA GLY A 34 -2.43 1.09 12.83
C GLY A 34 -3.03 0.03 13.75
N VAL A 35 -4.33 0.12 13.99
CA VAL A 35 -5.05 -0.91 14.77
C VAL A 35 -5.14 -2.19 13.95
N TYR A 36 -4.81 -3.33 14.55
CA TYR A 36 -4.97 -4.66 13.95
C TYR A 36 -5.20 -5.74 15.00
N LYS A 37 -5.73 -6.89 14.56
CA LYS A 37 -5.81 -8.11 15.35
C LYS A 37 -4.65 -9.05 14.96
N PRO A 38 -3.82 -9.53 15.91
CA PRO A 38 -2.76 -10.48 15.60
C PRO A 38 -3.31 -11.73 14.91
N GLN A 39 -2.64 -12.13 13.83
CA GLN A 39 -3.06 -13.21 12.93
C GLN A 39 -1.87 -14.06 12.52
N LYS A 40 -2.12 -15.31 12.13
CA LYS A 40 -1.07 -16.19 11.63
C LYS A 40 -0.93 -15.93 10.13
N PRO A 41 0.30 -15.88 9.58
CA PRO A 41 0.44 -15.72 8.14
C PRO A 41 -0.11 -16.96 7.42
N ALA A 42 -1.33 -16.87 6.86
CA ALA A 42 -1.96 -17.90 6.06
C ALA A 42 -2.41 -17.32 4.72
N PHE A 43 -1.95 -17.92 3.61
CA PHE A 43 -2.15 -17.40 2.26
C PHE A 43 -3.60 -17.47 1.75
N ARG A 44 -4.46 -18.28 2.38
CA ARG A 44 -5.77 -18.60 1.81
C ARG A 44 -6.99 -17.95 2.47
N ASP A 45 -6.94 -17.52 3.73
CA ASP A 45 -8.19 -17.13 4.41
C ASP A 45 -8.09 -15.98 5.46
N GLU A 46 -6.92 -15.36 5.66
CA GLU A 46 -6.74 -14.35 6.73
C GLU A 46 -6.73 -12.88 6.22
N GLU A 47 -7.01 -11.93 7.12
CA GLU A 47 -7.17 -10.50 6.83
C GLU A 47 -5.92 -9.95 6.12
N LEU A 48 -6.12 -9.32 4.95
CA LEU A 48 -5.03 -8.68 4.21
C LEU A 48 -5.05 -7.18 4.52
N TYR A 49 -4.09 -6.67 5.27
CA TYR A 49 -3.92 -5.24 5.53
C TYR A 49 -3.27 -4.55 4.34
N TYR A 50 -2.03 -4.91 3.99
CA TYR A 50 -1.32 -4.32 2.85
C TYR A 50 -0.98 -5.37 1.80
N LEU A 51 -1.38 -5.14 0.54
CA LEU A 51 -1.03 -6.04 -0.57
C LEU A 51 0.31 -5.70 -1.22
N GLY A 52 0.71 -4.43 -1.17
CA GLY A 52 1.85 -3.96 -1.90
C GLY A 52 2.19 -2.54 -1.54
N VAL A 53 3.38 -2.14 -1.94
CA VAL A 53 3.88 -0.77 -1.84
C VAL A 53 4.64 -0.47 -3.12
N ILE A 54 4.36 0.69 -3.71
CA ILE A 54 5.02 1.19 -4.91
C ILE A 54 5.85 2.43 -4.51
N PRO A 55 7.16 2.47 -4.80
CA PRO A 55 7.94 3.68 -4.61
C PRO A 55 7.66 4.67 -5.75
N GLY A 56 7.46 5.95 -5.40
CA GLY A 56 7.49 7.08 -6.31
C GLY A 56 8.81 7.85 -6.18
N ASP A 57 8.85 9.10 -6.65
CA ASP A 57 10.05 9.93 -6.54
C ASP A 57 10.13 10.61 -5.17
N LYS A 58 9.01 11.16 -4.68
CA LYS A 58 8.91 11.86 -3.40
C LYS A 58 8.24 11.03 -2.32
N TYR A 59 7.34 10.14 -2.72
CA TYR A 59 6.47 9.41 -1.82
C TYR A 59 6.51 7.92 -2.07
N PHE A 60 6.00 7.15 -1.12
CA PHE A 60 5.62 5.76 -1.36
C PHE A 60 4.13 5.56 -1.15
N TYR A 61 3.58 4.62 -1.93
CA TYR A 61 2.15 4.39 -2.06
C TYR A 61 1.83 2.98 -1.61
N ALA A 62 1.19 2.84 -0.46
CA ALA A 62 0.83 1.55 0.14
C ALA A 62 -0.62 1.18 -0.19
N LEU A 63 -0.83 0.04 -0.85
CA LEU A 63 -2.16 -0.46 -1.16
C LEU A 63 -2.76 -1.15 0.07
N PHE A 64 -3.69 -0.45 0.71
CA PHE A 64 -4.34 -0.85 1.94
C PHE A 64 -5.74 -1.43 1.69
N LYS A 65 -5.88 -2.71 2.04
CA LYS A 65 -7.13 -3.46 1.95
C LYS A 65 -7.94 -3.46 3.26
N GLY A 66 -7.29 -3.13 4.38
CA GLY A 66 -7.91 -3.10 5.71
C GLY A 66 -8.35 -4.47 6.22
N ALA A 67 -9.00 -4.48 7.39
CA ALA A 67 -9.57 -5.71 7.94
C ALA A 67 -10.76 -6.18 7.08
N ARG A 68 -10.88 -7.50 6.89
CA ARG A 68 -12.07 -8.10 6.26
C ARG A 68 -13.30 -7.83 7.11
N THR A 69 -14.45 -7.64 6.45
CA THR A 69 -15.74 -7.70 7.14
C THR A 69 -16.00 -9.11 7.66
N GLU A 70 -16.98 -9.31 8.54
CA GLU A 70 -17.40 -10.64 9.02
C GLU A 70 -17.75 -11.63 7.88
N LYS A 71 -18.07 -11.11 6.68
CA LYS A 71 -18.35 -11.88 5.46
C LYS A 71 -17.09 -12.24 4.65
N GLY A 72 -15.90 -11.89 5.12
CA GLY A 72 -14.63 -12.14 4.43
C GLY A 72 -14.31 -11.16 3.29
N GLU A 73 -15.09 -10.09 3.12
CA GLU A 73 -14.89 -9.11 2.06
C GLU A 73 -13.87 -8.05 2.47
N ASN A 74 -12.91 -7.76 1.58
CA ASN A 74 -12.05 -6.58 1.65
C ASN A 74 -12.62 -5.48 0.77
N ARG A 75 -13.40 -4.57 1.37
CA ARG A 75 -14.05 -3.47 0.66
C ARG A 75 -13.14 -2.26 0.48
N SER A 76 -12.15 -2.09 1.35
CA SER A 76 -11.20 -1.01 1.25
C SER A 76 -10.17 -1.33 0.16
N ASN A 77 -9.91 -0.35 -0.69
CA ASN A 77 -8.84 -0.35 -1.66
C ASN A 77 -8.25 1.04 -1.67
N THR A 78 -7.80 1.44 -0.50
CA THR A 78 -7.23 2.76 -0.35
C THR A 78 -5.76 2.70 -0.68
N ILE A 79 -5.26 3.79 -1.23
CA ILE A 79 -3.82 4.00 -1.32
C ILE A 79 -3.47 5.01 -0.25
N GLU A 80 -2.66 4.58 0.71
CA GLU A 80 -2.06 5.43 1.72
C GLU A 80 -0.72 5.92 1.21
N VAL A 81 -0.52 7.23 1.24
CA VAL A 81 0.68 7.88 0.71
C VAL A 81 1.48 8.46 1.86
N TYR A 82 2.78 8.20 1.85
CA TYR A 82 3.71 8.67 2.86
C TYR A 82 4.96 9.24 2.22
N ASP A 83 5.60 10.18 2.89
CA ASP A 83 6.99 10.51 2.59
C ASP A 83 7.95 9.41 3.09
N TYR A 84 9.21 9.47 2.68
CA TYR A 84 10.21 8.47 3.04
C TYR A 84 10.66 8.50 4.51
N ASP A 85 10.25 9.51 5.29
CA ASP A 85 10.41 9.54 6.75
C ASP A 85 9.22 8.86 7.47
N GLY A 86 8.18 8.50 6.72
CA GLY A 86 6.99 7.80 7.20
C GLY A 86 5.89 8.73 7.72
N ASN A 87 5.90 10.00 7.32
CA ASN A 87 4.80 10.92 7.61
C ASN A 87 3.69 10.73 6.57
N PRO A 88 2.41 10.71 7.00
CA PRO A 88 1.29 10.59 6.07
C PRO A 88 1.14 11.86 5.23
N VAL A 89 0.91 11.68 3.93
CA VAL A 89 0.77 12.75 2.93
C VAL A 89 -0.64 12.80 2.37
N ALA A 90 -1.19 11.65 1.97
CA ALA A 90 -2.53 11.56 1.39
C ALA A 90 -3.18 10.19 1.61
N LEU A 91 -4.50 10.15 1.47
CA LEU A 91 -5.31 8.93 1.48
C LEU A 91 -6.28 8.97 0.30
N TYR A 92 -6.07 8.11 -0.69
CA TYR A 92 -6.94 8.00 -1.85
C TYR A 92 -7.96 6.88 -1.67
N ARG A 93 -9.21 7.15 -2.06
CA ARG A 93 -10.31 6.19 -2.14
C ARG A 93 -10.81 6.15 -3.58
N PHE A 94 -11.03 4.95 -4.09
CA PHE A 94 -11.39 4.73 -5.49
C PHE A 94 -12.77 4.09 -5.60
N ASP A 95 -13.57 4.55 -6.57
CA ASP A 95 -14.85 3.92 -6.92
C ASP A 95 -14.62 2.53 -7.52
N ILE A 96 -13.67 2.45 -8.46
CA ILE A 96 -13.15 1.18 -8.98
C ILE A 96 -11.78 0.98 -8.35
N PRO A 97 -11.62 -0.01 -7.46
CA PRO A 97 -10.39 -0.17 -6.71
C PRO A 97 -9.23 -0.69 -7.55
N PRO A 98 -8.03 -0.10 -7.50
CA PRO A 98 -6.89 -0.67 -8.21
C PRO A 98 -6.44 -2.00 -7.60
N LEU A 99 -6.12 -2.99 -8.44
CA LEU A 99 -5.41 -4.20 -7.98
C LEU A 99 -3.90 -4.08 -8.20
N TYR A 100 -3.53 -3.57 -9.38
CA TYR A 100 -2.17 -3.16 -9.72
C TYR A 100 -2.22 -1.70 -10.15
N PHE A 101 -1.26 -0.90 -9.69
CA PHE A 101 -1.21 0.53 -10.00
C PHE A 101 0.22 1.04 -10.08
N TYR A 102 0.36 2.21 -10.70
CA TYR A 102 1.59 2.97 -10.78
C TYR A 102 1.30 4.47 -10.57
N PRO A 103 1.90 5.11 -9.56
CA PRO A 103 1.77 6.54 -9.33
C PRO A 103 2.67 7.32 -10.29
N ASP A 104 2.10 8.32 -10.96
CA ASP A 104 2.82 9.30 -11.78
C ASP A 104 2.77 10.66 -11.06
N GLU A 105 3.75 10.89 -10.19
CA GLU A 105 3.86 12.12 -9.41
C GLU A 105 4.05 13.37 -10.27
N LYS A 106 4.61 13.23 -11.48
CA LYS A 106 4.86 14.36 -12.38
C LYS A 106 3.57 14.86 -13.00
N ASN A 107 2.69 13.94 -13.39
CA ASN A 107 1.39 14.28 -13.98
C ASN A 107 0.25 14.28 -12.95
N ASN A 108 0.58 14.07 -11.67
CA ASN A 108 -0.36 14.04 -10.55
C ASN A 108 -1.53 13.09 -10.82
N CYS A 109 -1.21 11.86 -11.23
CA CYS A 109 -2.21 10.85 -11.53
C CYS A 109 -1.75 9.44 -11.11
N ILE A 110 -2.68 8.49 -11.09
CA ILE A 110 -2.41 7.06 -10.89
C ILE A 110 -2.94 6.29 -12.09
N TYR A 111 -2.09 5.45 -12.67
CA TYR A 111 -2.51 4.45 -13.65
C TYR A 111 -2.78 3.13 -12.96
N ALA A 112 -3.83 2.41 -13.34
CA ALA A 112 -4.15 1.12 -12.75
C ALA A 112 -4.82 0.14 -13.70
N THR A 113 -4.79 -1.12 -13.30
CA THR A 113 -5.62 -2.18 -13.90
C THR A 113 -6.56 -2.76 -12.85
N HIS A 114 -7.73 -3.21 -13.30
CA HIS A 114 -8.70 -3.88 -12.45
C HIS A 114 -9.33 -5.08 -13.19
N PRO A 115 -9.50 -6.25 -12.56
CA PRO A 115 -10.05 -7.44 -13.22
C PRO A 115 -11.45 -7.26 -13.82
N SER A 116 -12.26 -6.33 -13.32
CA SER A 116 -13.58 -6.03 -13.91
C SER A 116 -13.52 -5.14 -15.15
N CYS A 117 -12.36 -4.57 -15.46
CA CYS A 117 -12.12 -3.65 -16.58
C CYS A 117 -11.08 -4.28 -17.51
N ILE A 118 -11.46 -5.40 -18.15
CA ILE A 118 -10.59 -6.17 -19.05
C ILE A 118 -10.12 -5.27 -20.20
N ASP A 119 -8.85 -5.43 -20.59
CA ASP A 119 -8.19 -4.67 -21.67
C ASP A 119 -8.25 -3.14 -21.54
N THR A 120 -8.43 -2.63 -20.31
CA THR A 120 -8.54 -1.20 -20.03
C THR A 120 -7.47 -0.75 -19.04
N LEU A 121 -6.71 0.30 -19.41
CA LEU A 121 -5.88 1.04 -18.48
C LEU A 121 -6.71 2.17 -17.85
N LEU A 122 -6.86 2.14 -16.53
CA LEU A 122 -7.53 3.20 -15.78
C LEU A 122 -6.53 4.31 -15.46
N ARG A 123 -7.01 5.56 -15.50
CA ARG A 123 -6.28 6.73 -15.03
C ARG A 123 -7.15 7.47 -14.02
N TYR A 124 -6.57 7.78 -12.87
CA TYR A 124 -7.18 8.60 -11.82
C TYR A 124 -6.35 9.87 -11.67
N ASP A 125 -6.96 11.04 -11.81
CA ASP A 125 -6.30 12.31 -11.52
C ASP A 125 -6.36 12.55 -9.99
N LEU A 126 -5.26 13.09 -9.41
CA LEU A 126 -5.07 13.25 -7.96
C LEU A 126 -5.19 14.69 -7.47
#